data_AF-A0A5J4ZC90-F1
#
_entry.id   AF-A0A5J4ZC90-F1
#
_cell.length_a   1.000
_cell.length_b   1.000
_cell.length_c   1.000
_cell.angle_alpha   90.00
_cell.angle_beta   90.00
_cell.angle_gamma   90.00
#
_symmetry.space_group_name_H-M   'P 1'
#
loop_
_entity.id
_entity.type
_entity.pdbx_description
1 polymer ?
#
loop_
_entity_poly.entity_id
_entity_poly.type
_entity_poly.pdbx_seq_one_letter_code
_entity_poly.pdbx_strand_id
1 'polypeptide(L)'
;MASRPAQTLEPQCSEDHNDEIDLEELEKLEADVKQMAQKILEYRATLPDELKNTLALIIASQRSIVATNLEDGSEPGPSGDHNPVVERLAESGKESSVAEDQKTAEKTQLLKQKISNNASALPAVLKRTKECMSRIDNLDSCNGFIHPAFRKKRIC
;
A
#
# COMPACT_ATOMS: atom_id res chain seq x y z
N MET A 1 48.34 28.18 -54.99
CA MET A 1 47.30 27.20 -55.39
C MET A 1 47.97 25.85 -55.62
N ALA A 2 47.71 24.88 -54.75
CA ALA A 2 47.75 23.45 -55.06
C ALA A 2 47.09 22.72 -53.88
N SER A 3 45.87 22.23 -54.13
CA SER A 3 45.01 21.56 -53.16
C SER A 3 45.49 20.14 -52.85
N ARG A 4 45.29 19.76 -51.60
CA ARG A 4 45.38 18.39 -51.04
C ARG A 4 44.45 17.43 -51.78
N PRO A 5 44.82 16.15 -52.00
CA PRO A 5 43.82 15.10 -52.10
C PRO A 5 43.44 14.63 -50.69
N ALA A 6 42.14 14.63 -50.41
CA ALA A 6 41.56 13.98 -49.25
C ALA A 6 41.64 12.46 -49.47
N GLN A 7 42.37 11.76 -48.60
CA GLN A 7 42.22 10.31 -48.47
C GLN A 7 40.99 10.07 -47.60
N THR A 8 39.91 9.63 -48.25
CA THR A 8 38.74 9.05 -47.59
C THR A 8 39.20 7.75 -46.93
N LEU A 9 39.29 7.76 -45.60
CA LEU A 9 39.38 6.54 -44.81
C LEU A 9 37.95 6.05 -44.64
N GLU A 10 37.61 5.01 -45.41
CA GLU A 10 36.42 4.19 -45.20
C GLU A 10 36.42 3.67 -43.75
N PRO A 11 35.33 3.83 -42.99
CA PRO A 11 35.17 3.12 -41.73
C PRO A 11 34.89 1.65 -42.06
N GLN A 12 35.86 0.78 -41.82
CA GLN A 12 35.60 -0.65 -41.80
C GLN A 12 34.65 -0.94 -40.63
N CYS A 13 33.41 -1.23 -40.97
CA CYS A 13 32.45 -1.82 -40.05
C CYS A 13 32.91 -3.27 -39.83
N SER A 14 33.73 -3.49 -38.80
CA SER A 14 34.01 -4.84 -38.31
C SER A 14 32.78 -5.33 -37.54
N GLU A 15 31.76 -5.76 -38.28
CA GLU A 15 30.71 -6.62 -37.75
C GLU A 15 31.24 -8.06 -37.78
N ASP A 16 31.86 -8.47 -36.68
CA ASP A 16 32.02 -9.89 -36.37
C ASP A 16 31.97 -10.05 -34.84
N HIS A 17 30.79 -9.78 -34.28
CA HIS A 17 30.39 -10.43 -33.05
C HIS A 17 29.61 -11.67 -33.49
N ASN A 18 30.32 -12.79 -33.59
CA ASN A 18 29.73 -14.11 -33.59
C ASN A 18 29.11 -14.34 -32.20
N ASP A 19 27.94 -13.74 -31.96
CA ASP A 19 27.02 -14.20 -30.95
C ASP A 19 26.40 -15.48 -31.52
N GLU A 20 27.13 -16.59 -31.42
CA GLU A 20 26.59 -17.93 -31.62
C GLU A 20 25.56 -18.12 -30.49
N ILE A 21 24.34 -17.62 -30.72
CA ILE A 21 23.20 -17.80 -29.83
C ILE A 21 23.03 -19.31 -29.73
N ASP A 22 23.36 -19.86 -28.56
CA ASP A 22 23.17 -21.27 -28.28
C ASP A 22 21.68 -21.58 -28.46
N LEU A 23 21.36 -22.32 -29.52
CA LEU A 23 19.98 -22.67 -29.89
C LEU A 23 19.29 -23.39 -28.73
N GLU A 24 20.04 -24.15 -27.93
CA GLU A 24 19.56 -24.81 -26.71
C GLU A 24 19.16 -23.80 -25.63
N GLU A 25 19.99 -22.76 -25.41
CA GLU A 25 19.68 -21.69 -24.45
C GLU A 25 18.44 -20.90 -24.89
N LEU A 26 18.29 -20.64 -26.20
CA LEU A 26 17.14 -19.95 -26.75
C LEU A 26 15.85 -20.77 -26.61
N GLU A 27 15.90 -22.08 -26.91
CA GLU A 27 14.77 -23.00 -26.74
C GLU A 27 14.34 -23.08 -25.28
N LYS A 28 15.30 -23.20 -24.36
CA LYS A 28 15.04 -23.22 -22.92
C LYS A 28 14.38 -21.91 -22.46
N LEU A 29 14.84 -20.77 -22.95
CA LEU A 29 14.27 -19.48 -22.58
C LEU A 29 12.83 -19.34 -23.11
N GLU A 30 12.56 -19.79 -24.34
CA GLU A 30 11.21 -19.81 -24.89
C GLU A 30 10.26 -20.69 -24.05
N ALA A 31 10.74 -21.87 -23.64
CA ALA A 31 9.98 -22.78 -22.77
C ALA A 31 9.67 -22.14 -21.41
N ASP A 32 10.65 -21.49 -20.77
CA ASP A 32 10.46 -20.81 -19.48
C ASP A 32 9.47 -19.63 -19.59
N VAL A 33 9.56 -18.82 -20.64
CA VAL A 33 8.61 -17.73 -20.90
C VAL A 33 7.19 -18.27 -21.08
N LYS A 34 7.01 -19.36 -21.83
CA LYS A 34 5.71 -20.03 -21.98
C LYS A 34 5.19 -20.55 -20.64
N GLN A 35 6.04 -21.20 -19.85
CA GLN A 35 5.68 -21.70 -18.52
C GLN A 35 5.27 -20.57 -17.58
N MET A 36 6.02 -19.47 -17.55
CA MET A 36 5.69 -18.29 -16.75
C MET A 36 4.38 -17.65 -17.18
N ALA A 37 4.14 -17.53 -18.49
CA ALA A 37 2.88 -16.99 -19.02
C ALA A 37 1.68 -17.85 -18.59
N GLN A 38 1.81 -19.17 -18.65
CA GLN A 38 0.78 -20.10 -18.19
C GLN A 38 0.52 -19.96 -16.69
N LYS A 39 1.59 -19.87 -15.88
CA LYS A 39 1.48 -19.70 -14.42
C LYS A 39 0.82 -18.37 -14.04
N ILE A 40 1.12 -17.29 -14.77
CA ILE A 40 0.47 -15.98 -14.58
C ILE A 40 -1.03 -16.08 -14.91
N LEU A 41 -1.39 -16.77 -15.99
CA LEU A 41 -2.78 -16.95 -16.38
C LEU A 41 -3.56 -17.74 -15.31
N GLU A 42 -2.96 -18.81 -14.80
CA GLU A 42 -3.52 -19.63 -13.72
C GLU A 42 -3.74 -18.80 -12.46
N TYR A 43 -2.73 -18.07 -11.97
CA TYR A 43 -2.88 -17.20 -10.81
C TYR A 43 -3.91 -16.11 -11.00
N ARG A 44 -4.01 -15.52 -12.19
CA ARG A 44 -5.05 -14.52 -12.48
C ARG A 44 -6.45 -15.11 -12.42
N ALA A 45 -6.61 -16.38 -12.77
CA ALA A 45 -7.88 -17.08 -12.69
C ALA A 45 -8.22 -17.53 -11.26
N THR A 46 -7.26 -18.00 -10.47
CA THR A 46 -7.52 -18.64 -9.16
C THR A 46 -7.41 -17.70 -7.97
N LEU A 47 -6.41 -16.81 -7.94
CA LEU A 47 -6.13 -15.96 -6.78
C LEU A 47 -7.32 -15.10 -6.34
N PRO A 48 -8.11 -14.47 -7.25
CA PRO A 48 -9.25 -13.66 -6.82
C PRO A 48 -10.27 -14.46 -6.01
N ASP A 49 -10.53 -15.70 -6.41
CA ASP A 49 -11.53 -16.55 -5.76
C ASP A 49 -10.97 -17.21 -4.49
N GLU A 50 -9.69 -17.60 -4.47
CA GLU A 50 -9.01 -18.04 -3.24
C GLU A 50 -9.05 -16.95 -2.15
N LEU A 51 -8.76 -15.70 -2.51
CA LEU A 51 -8.81 -14.56 -1.59
C LEU A 51 -10.23 -14.30 -1.09
N LYS A 52 -11.23 -14.29 -1.98
CA LYS A 52 -12.64 -14.13 -1.58
C LYS A 52 -13.08 -15.22 -0.61
N ASN A 53 -12.77 -16.48 -0.91
CA ASN A 53 -13.15 -17.61 -0.07
C ASN A 53 -12.46 -17.54 1.30
N THR A 54 -11.17 -17.21 1.33
CA THR A 54 -10.41 -17.04 2.57
C THR A 54 -10.99 -15.92 3.43
N LEU A 55 -11.30 -14.76 2.84
CA LEU A 55 -11.92 -13.64 3.56
C LEU A 55 -13.32 -14.00 4.05
N ALA A 56 -14.12 -14.72 3.26
CA ALA A 56 -15.45 -15.17 3.66
C ALA A 56 -15.38 -16.09 4.88
N LEU A 57 -14.41 -17.03 4.93
CA LEU A 57 -14.17 -17.90 6.08
C LEU A 57 -13.76 -17.10 7.33
N ILE A 58 -12.86 -16.14 7.19
CA ILE A 58 -12.40 -15.28 8.28
C ILE A 58 -13.57 -14.45 8.86
N ILE A 59 -14.40 -13.86 8.00
CA ILE A 59 -15.56 -13.07 8.41
C ILE A 59 -16.61 -13.97 9.07
N ALA A 60 -16.87 -15.17 8.52
CA ALA A 60 -17.81 -16.11 9.10
C ALA A 60 -17.38 -16.55 10.52
N SER A 61 -16.07 -16.75 10.74
CA SER A 61 -15.52 -17.08 12.05
C SER A 61 -15.68 -15.95 13.08
N GLN A 62 -15.66 -14.68 12.64
CA GLN A 62 -15.75 -13.51 13.54
C GLN A 62 -17.18 -13.08 13.91
N ARG A 63 -18.22 -13.64 13.28
CA ARG A 63 -19.63 -13.26 13.54
C ARG A 63 -20.09 -13.47 14.97
N SER A 64 -19.38 -14.25 15.79
CA SER A 64 -19.72 -14.42 17.21
C SER A 64 -19.32 -13.24 18.12
N ILE A 65 -18.54 -12.26 17.65
CA ILE A 65 -17.99 -11.20 18.52
C ILE A 65 -18.73 -9.85 18.39
N VAL A 66 -19.36 -9.59 17.24
CA VAL A 66 -20.01 -8.28 16.97
C VAL A 66 -21.46 -8.23 17.45
N ALA A 67 -22.19 -9.36 17.41
CA ALA A 67 -23.61 -9.39 17.80
C ALA A 67 -23.84 -9.21 19.31
N THR A 68 -22.83 -9.45 20.16
CA THR A 68 -22.94 -9.32 21.62
C THR A 68 -22.72 -7.89 22.13
N ASN A 69 -22.24 -6.96 21.30
CA ASN A 69 -21.91 -5.58 21.72
C ASN A 69 -22.94 -4.52 21.31
N LEU A 70 -24.00 -4.88 20.58
CA LEU A 70 -24.99 -3.91 20.07
C LEU A 70 -26.42 -4.10 20.60
N GLU A 71 -26.65 -5.04 21.51
CA GLU A 71 -27.96 -5.23 22.17
C GLU A 71 -27.95 -4.72 23.62
N ASP A 72 -27.40 -3.52 23.84
CA ASP A 72 -27.68 -2.75 25.07
C ASP A 72 -28.30 -1.40 24.66
N GLY A 73 -29.48 -1.52 24.04
CA GLY A 73 -30.33 -0.39 23.68
C GLY A 73 -31.38 -0.19 24.77
N SER A 74 -31.18 0.84 25.60
CA SER A 74 -32.00 1.20 26.75
C SER A 74 -33.49 1.42 26.47
N GLU A 75 -34.34 1.04 27.43
CA GLU A 75 -35.64 1.69 27.68
C GLU A 75 -35.59 2.49 29.00
N PRO A 76 -36.19 3.70 29.12
CA PRO A 76 -36.06 4.55 30.31
C PRO A 76 -37.26 4.49 31.29
N GLY A 77 -37.00 4.13 32.55
CA GLY A 77 -37.75 4.50 33.78
C GLY A 77 -39.05 3.72 34.11
N PRO A 78 -39.58 3.75 35.37
CA PRO A 78 -39.34 4.74 36.43
C PRO A 78 -38.87 4.18 37.80
N SER A 79 -38.31 5.12 38.57
CA SER A 79 -38.02 5.13 40.01
C SER A 79 -39.01 4.38 40.89
N GLY A 80 -38.49 3.55 41.80
CA GLY A 80 -39.22 2.93 42.90
C GLY A 80 -38.25 2.45 44.00
N ASP A 81 -38.32 3.11 45.15
CA ASP A 81 -37.59 2.89 46.39
C ASP A 81 -37.80 1.47 46.98
N HIS A 82 -36.74 0.85 47.55
CA HIS A 82 -36.69 0.13 48.84
C HIS A 82 -35.47 -0.81 48.99
N ASN A 83 -34.67 -0.55 50.03
CA ASN A 83 -33.64 -1.42 50.63
C ASN A 83 -34.29 -2.52 51.51
N PRO A 84 -33.54 -3.47 52.14
CA PRO A 84 -32.41 -4.31 51.70
C PRO A 84 -32.64 -5.82 52.05
N VAL A 85 -31.63 -6.68 51.83
CA VAL A 85 -31.48 -8.08 52.33
C VAL A 85 -32.20 -9.17 51.54
N VAL A 86 -31.45 -9.93 50.73
CA VAL A 86 -31.25 -11.39 50.91
C VAL A 86 -29.88 -11.75 50.32
N GLU A 87 -28.99 -12.15 51.21
CA GLU A 87 -27.75 -12.86 50.97
C GLU A 87 -28.02 -14.21 50.28
N ARG A 88 -27.50 -14.43 49.07
CA ARG A 88 -27.17 -15.79 48.61
C ARG A 88 -26.07 -15.77 47.55
N LEU A 89 -24.86 -16.03 48.05
CA LEU A 89 -23.79 -16.78 47.41
C LEU A 89 -24.07 -17.31 45.99
N ALA A 90 -23.40 -16.73 45.01
CA ALA A 90 -22.92 -17.43 43.84
C ALA A 90 -21.54 -16.85 43.48
N GLU A 91 -20.52 -17.32 44.19
CA GLU A 91 -19.17 -17.36 43.65
C GLU A 91 -19.22 -18.10 42.32
N SER A 92 -19.10 -17.40 41.20
CA SER A 92 -18.81 -18.02 39.91
C SER A 92 -18.25 -16.97 38.94
N GLY A 93 -16.98 -17.12 38.59
CA GLY A 93 -16.38 -16.46 37.42
C GLY A 93 -15.41 -15.30 37.67
N LYS A 94 -14.59 -15.34 38.73
CA LYS A 94 -13.51 -14.34 38.96
C LYS A 94 -12.21 -14.64 38.19
N GLU A 95 -12.27 -15.38 37.07
CA GLU A 95 -11.08 -15.91 36.39
C GLU A 95 -10.93 -15.51 34.91
N SER A 96 -11.80 -14.64 34.37
CA SER A 96 -11.72 -14.25 32.93
C SER A 96 -11.49 -12.76 32.64
N SER A 97 -11.51 -11.86 33.63
CA SER A 97 -11.45 -10.40 33.34
C SER A 97 -10.04 -9.84 33.13
N VAL A 98 -9.02 -10.40 33.79
CA VAL A 98 -7.65 -9.83 33.77
C VAL A 98 -7.00 -9.92 32.38
N ALA A 99 -7.32 -10.96 31.61
CA ALA A 99 -6.73 -11.18 30.29
C ALA A 99 -7.29 -10.24 29.20
N GLU A 100 -8.58 -9.90 29.26
CA GLU A 100 -9.20 -8.95 28.33
C GLU A 100 -8.80 -7.50 28.64
N ASP A 101 -8.72 -7.15 29.93
CA ASP A 101 -8.30 -5.81 30.38
C ASP A 101 -6.85 -5.52 29.98
N GLN A 102 -5.95 -6.51 30.13
CA GLN A 102 -4.54 -6.40 29.72
C GLN A 102 -4.40 -6.22 28.20
N LYS A 103 -5.14 -7.02 27.41
CA LYS A 103 -5.16 -6.91 25.93
C LYS A 103 -5.69 -5.54 25.47
N THR A 104 -6.64 -4.97 26.20
CA THR A 104 -7.22 -3.65 25.90
C THR A 104 -6.26 -2.52 26.26
N ALA A 105 -5.52 -2.65 27.37
CA ALA A 105 -4.45 -1.72 27.76
C ALA A 105 -3.31 -1.71 26.73
N GLU A 106 -2.88 -2.87 26.25
CA GLU A 106 -1.83 -3.00 25.22
C GLU A 106 -2.24 -2.35 23.89
N LYS A 107 -3.48 -2.58 23.44
CA LYS A 107 -4.02 -1.90 22.25
C LYS A 107 -4.05 -0.38 22.40
N THR A 108 -4.41 0.11 23.59
CA THR A 108 -4.45 1.54 23.90
C THR A 108 -3.05 2.15 23.88
N GLN A 109 -2.07 1.46 24.46
CA GLN A 109 -0.67 1.88 24.42
C GLN A 109 -0.12 1.91 22.99
N LEU A 110 -0.40 0.87 22.20
CA LEU A 110 -0.01 0.80 20.80
C LEU A 110 -0.62 1.94 19.97
N LEU A 111 -1.90 2.25 20.19
CA LEU A 111 -2.58 3.36 19.52
C LEU A 111 -1.91 4.69 19.86
N LYS A 112 -1.64 4.94 21.15
CA LYS A 112 -0.93 6.14 21.62
C LYS A 112 0.45 6.26 20.96
N GLN A 113 1.19 5.15 20.86
CA GLN A 113 2.50 5.14 20.20
C GLN A 113 2.37 5.46 18.70
N LYS A 114 1.40 4.89 18.00
CA LYS A 114 1.14 5.19 16.58
C LYS A 114 0.78 6.66 16.36
N ILE A 115 -0.09 7.22 17.21
CA ILE A 115 -0.45 8.65 17.14
C ILE A 115 0.78 9.52 17.40
N SER A 116 1.57 9.20 18.42
CA SER A 116 2.80 9.93 18.75
C SER A 116 3.82 9.89 17.61
N ASN A 117 4.05 8.72 17.02
CA ASN A 117 4.97 8.54 15.90
C ASN A 117 4.50 9.30 14.64
N ASN A 118 3.20 9.34 14.38
CA ASN A 118 2.66 10.14 13.27
C ASN A 118 2.76 11.64 13.57
N ALA A 119 2.41 12.06 14.79
CA ALA A 119 2.49 13.45 15.22
C ALA A 119 3.92 13.99 15.13
N SER A 120 4.93 13.18 15.44
CA SER A 120 6.34 13.57 15.30
C SER A 120 6.82 13.67 13.85
N ALA A 121 6.18 12.96 12.91
CA ALA A 121 6.49 13.04 11.48
C ALA A 121 5.84 14.23 10.76
N LEU A 122 4.71 14.74 11.28
CA LEU A 122 3.95 15.84 10.67
C LEU A 122 4.79 17.11 10.40
N PRO A 123 5.66 17.59 11.31
CA PRO A 123 6.48 18.78 11.05
C PRO A 123 7.38 18.64 9.83
N ALA A 124 7.96 17.45 9.60
CA ALA A 124 8.82 17.19 8.46
C ALA A 124 8.04 17.18 7.14
N VAL A 125 6.84 16.56 7.14
CA VAL A 125 5.94 16.55 5.98
C VAL A 125 5.49 17.98 5.65
N LEU A 126 5.04 18.74 6.64
CA LEU A 126 4.59 20.13 6.44
C LEU A 126 5.72 21.03 5.89
N LYS A 127 6.94 20.88 6.41
CA LYS A 127 8.11 21.59 5.90
C LYS A 127 8.36 21.27 4.43
N ARG A 128 8.32 19.99 4.05
CA ARG A 128 8.51 19.55 2.66
C ARG A 128 7.42 20.08 1.74
N THR A 129 6.15 20.02 2.16
CA THR A 129 5.03 20.56 1.38
C THR A 129 5.21 22.05 1.13
N LYS A 130 5.59 22.82 2.16
CA LYS A 130 5.85 24.25 2.03
C LYS A 130 6.99 24.52 1.03
N GLU A 131 8.08 23.77 1.11
CA GLU A 131 9.20 23.88 0.17
C GLU A 131 8.77 23.56 -1.27
N CYS A 132 8.00 22.49 -1.48
CA CYS A 132 7.46 22.13 -2.80
C CYS A 132 6.59 23.25 -3.39
N MET A 133 5.66 23.80 -2.59
CA MET A 133 4.82 24.93 -3.02
C MET A 133 5.67 26.13 -3.41
N SER A 134 6.65 26.51 -2.57
CA SER A 134 7.56 27.61 -2.89
C SER A 134 8.34 27.35 -4.19
N ARG A 135 8.76 26.12 -4.48
CA ARG A 135 9.44 25.79 -5.74
C ARG A 135 8.50 25.93 -6.95
N ILE A 136 7.23 25.56 -6.82
CA ILE A 136 6.23 25.73 -7.88
C ILE A 136 5.96 27.21 -8.14
N ASP A 137 5.74 28.02 -7.10
CA ASP A 137 5.51 29.46 -7.26
C ASP A 137 6.70 30.18 -7.95
N ASN A 138 7.93 29.73 -7.63
CA ASN A 138 9.13 30.22 -8.30
C ASN A 138 9.22 29.79 -9.78
N LEU A 139 8.63 28.66 -10.17
CA LEU A 139 8.56 28.24 -11.57
C LEU A 139 7.51 29.04 -12.35
N ASP A 140 6.38 29.38 -11.73
CA ASP A 140 5.32 30.19 -12.37
C ASP A 140 5.78 31.62 -12.67
N SER A 141 6.64 32.18 -11.82
CA SER A 141 7.32 33.46 -12.08
C SER A 141 8.49 33.35 -13.07
N CYS A 142 8.97 32.13 -13.32
CA CYS A 142 10.00 31.88 -14.31
C CYS A 142 9.35 31.79 -15.68
N ASN A 143 9.43 32.87 -16.45
CA ASN A 143 9.15 32.86 -17.89
C ASN A 143 10.29 32.15 -18.64
N GLY A 144 10.60 30.92 -18.23
CA GLY A 144 11.78 30.16 -18.62
C GLY A 144 11.78 29.83 -20.11
N PHE A 145 12.96 29.44 -20.60
CA PHE A 145 13.23 28.93 -21.95
C PHE A 145 12.49 27.59 -22.18
N ILE A 146 11.16 27.60 -22.17
CA ILE A 146 10.38 26.51 -22.75
C ILE A 146 10.73 26.51 -24.23
N HIS A 147 11.38 25.44 -24.67
CA HIS A 147 11.75 25.26 -26.06
C HIS A 147 10.50 25.45 -26.93
N PRO A 148 10.57 26.21 -28.03
CA PRO A 148 9.39 26.58 -28.82
C PRO A 148 8.51 25.39 -29.22
N ALA A 149 9.09 24.21 -29.42
CA ALA A 149 8.38 22.97 -29.73
C ALA A 149 7.35 22.54 -28.65
N PHE A 150 7.56 22.90 -27.38
CA PHE A 150 6.68 22.56 -26.26
C PHE A 150 5.77 23.72 -25.83
N ARG A 151 5.81 24.87 -26.54
CA ARG A 151 4.88 25.97 -26.26
C ARG A 151 3.55 25.71 -26.97
N LYS A 152 2.51 25.43 -26.20
CA LYS A 152 1.14 25.40 -26.73
C LYS A 152 0.75 26.82 -27.17
N LYS A 153 0.43 27.00 -28.45
CA LYS A 153 -0.18 28.23 -28.96
C LYS A 153 -1.49 28.47 -28.20
N ARG A 154 -1.61 29.59 -27.50
CA ARG A 154 -2.91 30.07 -27.06
C ARG A 154 -3.64 30.54 -28.31
N ILE A 155 -4.72 29.86 -28.67
CA ILE A 155 -5.63 30.33 -29.73
C ILE A 155 -6.54 31.35 -29.03
N CYS A 156 -6.49 32.59 -29.50
CA CYS A 156 -7.37 33.67 -29.06
C CYS A 156 -8.78 33.45 -29.61
#